data_AF-A0A848UQT5-F1
#
_entry.id   AF-A0A848UQT5-F1
#
_cell.length_a   1.000
_cell.length_b   1.000
_cell.length_c   1.000
_cell.angle_alpha   90.00
_cell.angle_beta   90.00
_cell.angle_gamma   90.00
#
_symmetry.space_group_name_H-M   'P 1'
#
loop_
_entity.id
_entity.type
_entity.pdbx_description
1 polymer ?
#
loop_
_entity_poly.entity_id
_entity_poly.type
_entity_poly.pdbx_seq_one_letter_code
_entity_poly.pdbx_strand_id
1 'polypeptide(L)'
;MKVNIPFLCAATTSTMTFLGTYFLELTMGNVEQYLALIAVVFIDGFFGIAAGIKREGFQTRKAVRVLQRAVGWSAFLTVLLMVERGFSGTAWLSETVIIPFIVLQLISALKNASMAGFIKAEELNKILDRIDNHKGIRK
;
A
#
# COMPACT_ATOMS: atom_id res chain seq x y z
N MET A 1 -22.56 27.20 -31.89
CA MET A 1 -21.50 27.98 -31.22
C MET A 1 -20.16 27.35 -31.60
N LYS A 2 -19.25 28.06 -32.29
CA LYS A 2 -17.93 27.51 -32.63
C LYS A 2 -17.07 27.49 -31.37
N VAL A 3 -16.62 26.32 -30.93
CA VAL A 3 -15.71 26.21 -29.79
C VAL A 3 -14.33 26.70 -30.23
N ASN A 4 -13.83 27.74 -29.57
CA ASN A 4 -12.52 28.32 -29.85
C ASN A 4 -11.43 27.45 -29.20
N ILE A 5 -10.44 27.01 -29.97
CA ILE A 5 -9.33 26.18 -29.49
C ILE A 5 -8.63 26.79 -28.26
N PRO A 6 -8.34 28.12 -28.21
CA PRO A 6 -7.74 28.73 -27.02
C PRO A 6 -8.60 28.63 -25.76
N PHE A 7 -9.92 28.70 -25.91
CA PHE A 7 -10.86 28.56 -24.79
C PHE A 7 -10.88 27.12 -24.27
N LEU A 8 -10.86 26.12 -25.17
CA LEU A 8 -10.75 24.71 -24.78
C LEU A 8 -9.44 24.43 -24.04
N CYS A 9 -8.32 24.92 -24.56
CA CYS A 9 -7.01 24.78 -23.91
C CYS A 9 -7.02 25.41 -22.50
N ALA A 10 -7.53 26.64 -22.36
CA ALA A 10 -7.62 27.31 -21.07
C ALA A 10 -8.49 26.53 -20.07
N ALA A 11 -9.67 26.04 -20.51
CA ALA A 11 -10.56 25.26 -19.67
C ALA A 11 -9.92 23.92 -19.21
N THR A 12 -9.22 23.23 -20.12
CA THR A 12 -8.51 21.99 -19.77
C THR A 12 -7.35 22.26 -18.81
N THR A 13 -6.56 23.32 -19.03
CA THR A 13 -5.47 23.67 -18.12
C THR A 13 -6.01 24.04 -16.74
N SER A 14 -7.07 24.85 -16.64
CA SER A 14 -7.67 25.22 -15.36
C SER A 14 -8.21 24.01 -14.58
N THR A 15 -8.86 23.07 -15.25
CA THR A 15 -9.37 21.85 -14.59
C THR A 15 -8.23 20.93 -14.15
N MET A 16 -7.18 20.74 -14.96
CA MET A 16 -6.01 19.95 -14.58
C MET A 16 -5.24 20.59 -13.42
N THR A 17 -5.08 21.92 -13.40
CA THR A 17 -4.46 22.62 -12.28
C THR A 17 -5.27 22.44 -11.01
N PHE A 18 -6.60 22.60 -11.06
CA PHE A 18 -7.46 22.39 -9.90
C PHE A 18 -7.33 20.97 -9.33
N LEU A 19 -7.41 19.95 -10.18
CA LEU A 19 -7.26 18.55 -9.76
C LEU A 19 -5.86 18.29 -9.19
N GLY A 20 -4.82 18.79 -9.86
CA GLY A 20 -3.44 18.65 -9.42
C GLY A 20 -3.19 19.27 -8.05
N THR A 21 -3.66 20.50 -7.82
CA THR A 21 -3.55 21.17 -6.52
C THR A 21 -4.34 20.43 -5.44
N TYR A 22 -5.55 19.96 -5.74
CA TYR A 22 -6.35 19.19 -4.79
C TYR A 22 -5.64 17.90 -4.33
N PHE A 23 -5.12 17.11 -5.28
CA PHE A 23 -4.39 15.89 -4.94
C PHE A 23 -3.05 16.19 -4.26
N LEU A 24 -2.36 17.26 -4.66
CA LEU A 24 -1.14 17.70 -3.98
C LEU A 24 -1.40 17.98 -2.51
N GLU A 25 -2.42 18.78 -2.17
CA GLU A 25 -2.77 19.07 -0.78
C GLU A 25 -3.19 17.80 -0.03
N LEU A 26 -4.00 16.95 -0.66
CA LEU A 26 -4.46 15.71 -0.03
C LEU A 26 -3.29 14.78 0.30
N THR A 27 -2.34 14.62 -0.63
CA THR A 27 -1.15 13.79 -0.43
C THR A 27 -0.18 14.41 0.58
N MET A 28 0.09 15.71 0.49
CA MET A 28 0.99 16.40 1.43
C MET A 28 0.43 16.38 2.86
N GLY A 29 -0.88 16.55 3.01
CA GLY A 29 -1.55 16.49 4.32
C GLY A 29 -1.59 15.09 4.95
N ASN A 30 -1.42 14.03 4.15
CA ASN A 30 -1.51 12.64 4.60
C ASN A 30 -0.26 11.82 4.23
N VAL A 31 0.88 12.48 4.06
CA VAL A 31 2.11 11.86 3.53
C VAL A 31 2.53 10.64 4.34
N GLU A 32 2.37 10.68 5.67
CA GLU A 32 2.71 9.59 6.57
C GLU A 32 1.88 8.33 6.31
N GLN A 33 0.57 8.48 6.02
CA GLN A 33 -0.27 7.33 5.69
C GLN A 33 0.14 6.68 4.36
N TYR A 34 0.45 7.50 3.35
CA TYR A 34 0.95 7.00 2.06
C TYR A 34 2.32 6.33 2.20
N LEU A 35 3.25 6.93 2.94
CA LEU A 35 4.59 6.38 3.15
C LEU A 35 4.54 5.08 3.94
N ALA A 36 3.74 5.00 5.01
CA ALA A 36 3.56 3.77 5.78
C ALA A 36 2.99 2.64 4.90
N LEU A 37 1.96 2.93 4.12
CA LEU A 37 1.35 1.97 3.20
C LEU A 37 2.35 1.47 2.15
N ILE A 38 3.06 2.38 1.49
CA ILE A 38 4.06 2.06 0.47
C ILE A 38 5.21 1.25 1.08
N ALA A 39 5.80 1.71 2.17
CA ALA A 39 6.93 1.04 2.83
C ALA A 39 6.60 -0.42 3.16
N VAL A 40 5.41 -0.65 3.71
CA VAL A 40 4.99 -1.99 4.13
C VAL A 40 4.64 -2.89 2.93
N VAL A 41 4.08 -2.34 1.85
CA VAL A 41 3.91 -3.09 0.58
C VAL A 41 5.25 -3.48 -0.02
N PHE A 42 6.21 -2.55 -0.06
CA PHE A 42 7.52 -2.79 -0.66
C PHE A 42 8.40 -3.74 0.16
N ILE A 43 8.39 -3.70 1.49
CA ILE A 43 9.18 -4.63 2.31
C ILE A 43 8.69 -6.07 2.17
N ASP A 44 7.37 -6.30 2.18
CA ASP A 44 6.79 -7.60 1.89
C ASP A 44 7.09 -8.04 0.45
N GLY A 45 6.95 -7.13 -0.51
CA GLY A 45 7.26 -7.40 -1.92
C GLY A 45 8.71 -7.80 -2.12
N PHE A 46 9.65 -7.09 -1.49
CA PHE A 46 11.08 -7.38 -1.52
C PHE A 46 11.38 -8.78 -1.00
N PHE A 47 10.91 -9.11 0.21
CA PHE A 47 11.13 -10.45 0.77
C PHE A 47 10.38 -11.53 -0.02
N GLY A 48 9.20 -11.23 -0.57
CA GLY A 48 8.45 -12.16 -1.41
C GLY A 48 9.17 -12.50 -2.71
N ILE A 49 9.82 -11.51 -3.34
CA ILE A 49 10.68 -11.72 -4.51
C ILE A 49 11.91 -12.54 -4.10
N ALA A 50 12.58 -12.20 -3.00
CA ALA A 50 13.76 -12.93 -2.53
C ALA A 50 13.45 -14.41 -2.24
N ALA A 51 12.32 -14.69 -1.56
CA ALA A 51 11.85 -16.05 -1.32
C ALA A 51 11.48 -16.77 -2.62
N GLY A 52 10.89 -16.04 -3.58
CA GLY A 52 10.57 -16.55 -4.91
C GLY A 52 11.82 -16.96 -5.71
N ILE A 53 12.88 -16.15 -5.67
CA ILE A 53 14.16 -16.44 -6.34
C ILE A 53 14.71 -17.79 -5.87
N LYS A 54 14.67 -18.05 -4.56
CA LYS A 54 15.20 -19.29 -3.97
C LYS A 54 14.41 -20.55 -4.36
N ARG A 55 13.11 -20.42 -4.64
CA ARG A 55 12.22 -21.56 -4.93
C ARG A 55 12.07 -21.87 -6.42
N GLU A 56 11.92 -20.84 -7.24
CA GLU A 56 11.50 -20.96 -8.64
C GLU A 56 12.33 -20.06 -9.59
N GLY A 57 13.34 -19.35 -9.08
CA GLY A 57 14.07 -18.32 -9.82
C GLY A 57 13.36 -16.96 -9.86
N PHE A 58 14.03 -15.94 -10.39
CA PHE A 58 13.47 -14.60 -10.51
C PHE A 58 12.37 -14.56 -11.57
N GLN A 59 11.20 -14.04 -11.20
CA GLN A 59 10.09 -13.85 -12.13
C GLN A 59 9.68 -12.38 -12.16
N THR A 60 9.90 -11.73 -13.30
CA THR A 60 9.53 -10.31 -13.53
C THR A 60 8.05 -10.05 -13.22
N ARG A 61 7.17 -11.02 -13.51
CA ARG A 61 5.74 -10.93 -13.18
C ARG A 61 5.49 -10.75 -11.68
N LYS A 62 6.29 -11.37 -10.81
CA LYS A 62 6.16 -11.20 -9.35
C LYS A 62 6.56 -9.79 -8.93
N ALA A 63 7.63 -9.24 -9.51
CA ALA A 63 8.06 -7.86 -9.26
C ALA A 63 7.01 -6.83 -9.72
N VAL A 64 6.46 -6.98 -10.92
CA VAL A 64 5.40 -6.10 -11.43
C VAL A 64 4.15 -6.13 -10.55
N ARG A 65 3.79 -7.30 -10.00
CA ARG A 65 2.66 -7.42 -9.06
C ARG A 65 2.86 -6.58 -7.80
N VAL A 66 4.08 -6.42 -7.30
CA VAL A 66 4.37 -5.55 -6.14
C VAL A 66 4.04 -4.10 -6.47
N LEU A 67 4.46 -3.62 -7.63
CA LEU A 67 4.15 -2.25 -8.10
C LEU A 67 2.64 -2.06 -8.31
N GLN A 68 1.96 -3.03 -8.91
CA GLN A 68 0.50 -3.01 -9.08
C GLN A 68 -0.23 -2.94 -7.74
N ARG A 69 0.25 -3.69 -6.73
CA ARG A 69 -0.31 -3.61 -5.37
C ARG A 69 -0.09 -2.24 -4.75
N ALA A 70 1.11 -1.67 -4.87
CA ALA A 70 1.40 -0.34 -4.32
C ALA A 70 0.47 0.71 -4.93
N VAL A 71 0.34 0.75 -6.26
CA VAL A 71 -0.56 1.68 -6.95
C VAL A 71 -2.02 1.45 -6.56
N GLY A 72 -2.48 0.20 -6.54
CA GLY A 72 -3.87 -0.13 -6.19
C GLY A 72 -4.23 0.30 -4.76
N TRP A 73 -3.36 0.03 -3.80
CA TRP A 73 -3.58 0.41 -2.41
C TRP A 73 -3.42 1.93 -2.19
N SER A 74 -2.49 2.60 -2.88
CA SER A 74 -2.39 4.06 -2.83
C SER A 74 -3.65 4.73 -3.39
N ALA A 75 -4.17 4.26 -4.52
CA ALA A 75 -5.42 4.77 -5.08
C ALA A 75 -6.62 4.51 -4.15
N PHE A 76 -6.67 3.34 -3.51
CA PHE A 76 -7.71 3.03 -2.53
C PHE A 76 -7.63 3.95 -1.30
N LEU A 77 -6.43 4.21 -0.77
CA LEU A 77 -6.21 5.18 0.30
C LEU A 77 -6.65 6.60 -0.13
N THR A 78 -6.33 7.02 -1.36
CA THR A 78 -6.78 8.32 -1.89
C THR A 78 -8.30 8.46 -1.85
N VAL A 79 -9.04 7.40 -2.24
CA VAL A 79 -10.50 7.40 -2.18
C VAL A 79 -11.00 7.53 -0.73
N LEU A 80 -10.40 6.82 0.22
CA LEU A 80 -10.77 6.94 1.64
C LEU A 80 -10.55 8.37 2.15
N LEU A 81 -9.36 8.93 1.90
CA LEU A 81 -9.02 10.29 2.34
C LEU A 81 -9.91 11.37 1.69
N MET A 82 -10.34 11.16 0.45
CA MET A 82 -11.31 12.05 -0.21
C MET A 82 -12.66 12.03 0.52
N VAL A 83 -13.13 10.85 0.94
CA VAL A 83 -14.34 10.72 1.75
C VAL A 83 -14.13 11.41 3.11
N GLU A 84 -12.99 11.17 3.76
CA GLU A 84 -12.72 11.80 5.06
C GLU A 84 -12.70 13.33 5.01
N ARG A 85 -12.15 13.90 3.95
CA ARG A 85 -12.12 15.36 3.74
C ARG A 85 -13.50 15.92 3.37
N GLY A 86 -14.36 15.11 2.75
CA GLY A 86 -15.70 15.50 2.30
C GLY A 86 -16.77 15.45 3.38
N PHE A 87 -16.59 14.64 4.43
CA PHE A 87 -17.59 14.43 5.47
C PHE A 87 -17.04 14.76 6.86
N SER A 88 -17.75 15.59 7.63
CA SER A 88 -17.34 15.90 9.01
C SER A 88 -17.51 14.67 9.91
N GLY A 89 -16.49 14.38 10.73
CA GLY A 89 -16.53 13.29 11.71
C GLY A 89 -16.10 11.91 11.20
N THR A 90 -15.59 11.81 9.97
CA THR A 90 -15.12 10.55 9.37
C THR A 90 -13.60 10.34 9.42
N ALA A 91 -12.86 11.13 10.19
CA ALA A 91 -11.38 11.11 10.23
C ALA A 91 -10.73 9.79 10.73
N TRP A 92 -11.54 8.79 11.10
CA TRP A 92 -11.11 7.47 11.58
C TRP A 92 -11.18 6.39 10.49
N LEU A 93 -11.75 6.70 9.32
CA LEU A 93 -12.09 5.74 8.28
C LEU A 93 -10.84 5.14 7.63
N SER A 94 -9.89 5.98 7.24
CA SER A 94 -8.64 5.60 6.60
C SER A 94 -7.82 4.71 7.53
N GLU A 95 -7.68 5.10 8.80
CA GLU A 95 -6.99 4.33 9.83
C GLU A 95 -7.64 2.95 10.03
N THR A 96 -8.95 2.92 10.22
CA THR A 96 -9.69 1.68 10.49
C THR A 96 -9.57 0.67 9.35
N VAL A 97 -9.53 1.14 8.10
CA VAL A 97 -9.46 0.26 6.93
C VAL A 97 -8.01 -0.13 6.60
N ILE A 98 -7.05 0.79 6.73
CA ILE A 98 -5.67 0.59 6.29
C ILE A 98 -4.79 -0.08 7.34
N ILE A 99 -5.02 0.18 8.64
CA ILE A 99 -4.20 -0.41 9.71
C ILE A 99 -4.25 -1.95 9.69
N PRO A 100 -5.41 -2.63 9.56
CA PRO A 100 -5.45 -4.09 9.44
C PRO A 100 -4.64 -4.60 8.26
N PHE A 101 -4.70 -3.91 7.10
CA PHE A 101 -3.90 -4.25 5.94
C PHE A 101 -2.40 -4.15 6.24
N ILE A 102 -1.95 -3.05 6.86
CA ILE A 102 -0.55 -2.84 7.26
C ILE A 102 -0.07 -3.96 8.19
N VAL A 103 -0.85 -4.32 9.22
CA VAL A 103 -0.48 -5.38 10.16
C VAL A 103 -0.34 -6.73 9.46
N LEU A 104 -1.31 -7.09 8.60
CA LEU A 104 -1.24 -8.33 7.83
C LEU A 104 -0.04 -8.36 6.89
N GLN A 105 0.29 -7.22 6.31
CA GLN A 105 1.39 -7.08 5.37
C GLN A 105 2.76 -7.17 6.06
N LEU A 106 2.90 -6.64 7.29
CA LEU A 106 4.08 -6.86 8.13
C LEU A 106 4.25 -8.34 8.50
N ILE A 107 3.17 -9.03 8.86
CA ILE A 107 3.20 -10.47 9.13
C ILE A 107 3.60 -11.26 7.88
N SER A 108 3.10 -10.87 6.71
CA SER A 108 3.51 -11.46 5.42
C SER A 108 5.00 -11.23 5.14
N ALA A 109 5.50 -10.02 5.38
CA ALA A 109 6.92 -9.70 5.18
C ALA A 109 7.83 -10.59 6.05
N LEU A 110 7.48 -10.80 7.32
CA LEU A 110 8.22 -11.69 8.22
C LEU A 110 8.23 -13.14 7.74
N LYS A 111 7.08 -13.65 7.26
CA LYS A 111 6.98 -15.00 6.67
C LYS A 111 7.84 -15.14 5.43
N ASN A 112 7.79 -14.15 4.54
CA ASN A 112 8.59 -14.12 3.33
C ASN A 112 10.09 -14.03 3.63
N ALA A 113 10.48 -13.22 4.62
CA ALA A 113 11.86 -13.11 5.07
C ALA A 113 12.39 -14.45 5.61
N SER A 114 11.58 -15.19 6.38
CA SER A 114 11.96 -16.52 6.85
C SER A 114 12.09 -17.53 5.70
N MET A 115 11.17 -17.54 4.73
CA MET A 115 11.28 -18.40 3.55
C MET A 115 12.52 -18.11 2.68
N ALA A 116 12.90 -16.83 2.57
CA ALA A 116 14.13 -16.43 1.90
C ALA A 116 15.40 -16.85 2.68
N GLY A 117 15.28 -17.13 3.98
CA GLY A 117 16.38 -17.55 4.86
C GLY A 117 17.00 -16.42 5.67
N PHE A 118 16.41 -15.22 5.69
CA PHE A 118 16.87 -14.11 6.53
C PHE A 118 16.52 -14.30 8.01
N ILE A 119 15.49 -15.09 8.31
CA ILE A 119 15.01 -15.35 9.68
C ILE A 119 14.85 -16.85 9.88
N LYS A 120 15.39 -17.39 10.98
CA LYS A 120 15.18 -18.80 11.36
C LYS A 120 13.68 -19.06 11.57
N ALA A 121 13.17 -20.13 10.96
CA ALA A 121 11.75 -20.48 11.05
C ALA A 121 11.26 -20.68 12.49
N GLU A 122 12.11 -21.26 13.35
CA GLU A 122 11.83 -21.45 14.77
C GLU A 122 11.57 -20.12 15.50
N GLU A 123 12.39 -19.09 15.25
CA GLU A 123 12.23 -17.77 15.88
C GLU A 123 11.00 -17.04 15.35
N LEU A 124 10.71 -17.15 14.06
CA LEU A 124 9.48 -16.62 13.50
C LEU A 124 8.24 -17.30 14.10
N ASN A 125 8.26 -18.62 14.26
CA ASN A 125 7.14 -19.36 14.85
C ASN A 125 6.88 -18.90 16.28
N LYS A 126 7.92 -18.69 17.11
CA LYS A 126 7.75 -18.10 18.46
C LYS A 126 7.06 -16.74 18.44
N ILE A 127 7.39 -15.87 17.48
CA ILE A 127 6.75 -14.56 17.33
C ILE A 127 5.29 -14.74 16.90
N LEU A 128 5.04 -15.55 15.87
CA LEU A 128 3.71 -15.72 15.30
C LEU A 128 2.75 -16.47 16.24
N ASP A 129 3.25 -17.38 17.05
CA ASP A 129 2.44 -18.10 18.05
C ASP A 129 2.00 -17.18 19.17
N ARG A 130 2.79 -16.15 19.52
CA ARG A 130 2.38 -15.09 20.48
C ARG A 130 1.30 -14.15 19.92
N ILE A 131 1.31 -13.94 18.60
CA ILE A 131 0.34 -13.07 17.92
C ILE A 131 -0.97 -13.82 17.67
N ASP A 132 -0.87 -15.10 17.29
CA ASP A 132 -2.00 -15.95 16.89
C ASP A 132 -2.07 -17.22 17.75
N ASN A 133 -2.55 -17.05 18.98
CA ASN A 133 -2.71 -18.13 19.96
C ASN A 133 -3.77 -19.17 19.55
N HIS A 134 -4.62 -18.90 18.55
CA HIS A 134 -5.74 -19.76 18.17
C HIS A 134 -5.35 -20.89 17.22
N LYS A 135 -4.16 -20.83 16.59
CA LYS A 135 -3.70 -21.87 15.66
C LYS A 135 -3.03 -23.07 16.32
N GLY A 136 -2.88 -23.08 17.65
CA GLY A 136 -2.10 -24.09 18.36
C GLY A 136 -0.59 -23.93 18.11
N ILE A 137 0.22 -24.67 18.87
CA ILE A 137 1.69 -24.60 18.77
C ILE A 137 2.12 -25.19 17.42
N ARG A 138 2.86 -24.42 16.62
CA ARG A 138 3.40 -24.88 15.33
C ARG A 138 4.62 -25.77 15.61
N LYS A 139 4.62 -26.99 15.07
CA LYS A 139 5.78 -27.90 15.11
C LYS A 139 6.89 -27.42 14.18
#